data_AF-X1BIT9-F1
#
_entry.id   AF-X1BIT9-F1
#
_cell.length_a   1.000
_cell.length_b   1.000
_cell.length_c   1.000
_cell.angle_alpha   90.00
_cell.angle_beta   90.00
_cell.angle_gamma   90.00
#
_symmetry.space_group_name_H-M   'P 1'
#
loop_
_entity.id
_entity.type
_entity.pdbx_description
1 polymer ?
#
loop_
_entity_poly.entity_id
_entity_poly.type
_entity_poly.pdbx_seq_one_letter_code
_entity_poly.pdbx_strand_id
1 'polypeptide(L)'
;MPCGRLARVESGKWKTPVHEGSEYETISAFTAFILNKYVDAAVHASYLCNEYGIDTISMGAVIAFAMDCYESGIITRKDAGGLDLRWGNADAFIELLKKIAFKEHGIGELLGEGTRRASRVIGKGAEKLAMHGKGLEGPAHDPRSGKALAVTYGTANRGMCHIFNFYLRVELAAARGTERDVCIYPQCSFFHAAFGAVDIAYLPPESPYKLNRIL
;
A
#
# COMPACT_ATOMS: atom_id res chain seq x y z
N MET A 1 -2.73 11.21 20.33
CA MET A 1 -2.64 12.17 19.21
C MET A 1 -3.47 11.64 18.06
N PRO A 2 -4.44 12.42 17.52
CA PRO A 2 -5.15 12.03 16.31
C PRO A 2 -4.20 12.15 15.10
N CYS A 3 -3.96 11.03 14.41
CA CYS A 3 -3.11 10.98 13.22
C CYS A 3 -3.92 10.93 11.91
N GLY A 4 -5.22 10.63 11.99
CA GLY A 4 -6.11 10.56 10.84
C GLY A 4 -6.12 11.88 10.06
N ARG A 5 -6.15 11.77 8.74
CA ARG A 5 -6.11 12.91 7.83
C ARG A 5 -7.37 12.97 6.99
N LEU A 6 -7.83 14.20 6.75
CA LEU A 6 -8.81 14.50 5.73
C LEU A 6 -8.07 14.94 4.46
N ALA A 7 -8.40 14.31 3.33
CA ALA A 7 -7.84 14.59 2.03
C ALA A 7 -8.96 14.98 1.04
N ARG A 8 -8.61 15.78 0.04
CA ARG A 8 -9.48 16.13 -1.09
C ARG A 8 -8.64 16.56 -2.29
N VAL A 9 -9.12 16.26 -3.49
CA VAL A 9 -8.66 16.88 -4.73
C VAL A 9 -9.75 17.82 -5.22
N GLU A 10 -9.49 19.13 -5.19
CA GLU A 10 -10.53 20.15 -5.41
C GLU A 10 -11.00 20.24 -6.87
N SER A 11 -10.09 20.03 -7.82
CA SER A 11 -10.33 20.24 -9.24
C SER A 11 -9.47 19.32 -10.11
N GLY A 12 -9.73 19.33 -11.42
CA GLY A 12 -9.01 18.48 -12.38
C GLY A 12 -9.61 17.09 -12.52
N LYS A 13 -8.88 16.24 -13.23
CA LYS A 13 -9.34 14.91 -13.66
C LYS A 13 -9.64 13.95 -12.50
N TRP A 14 -8.87 14.06 -11.43
CA TRP A 14 -8.92 13.14 -10.29
C TRP A 14 -9.64 13.73 -9.08
N LYS A 15 -10.60 14.63 -9.32
CA LYS A 15 -11.39 15.28 -8.27
C LYS A 15 -12.02 14.24 -7.32
N THR A 16 -11.99 14.53 -6.02
CA THR A 16 -12.63 13.71 -4.97
C THR A 16 -13.46 14.58 -4.02
N PRO A 17 -14.49 14.01 -3.36
CA PRO A 17 -15.08 14.66 -2.18
C PRO A 17 -14.05 14.74 -1.04
N VAL A 18 -14.38 15.41 0.06
CA VAL A 18 -13.58 15.31 1.28
C VAL A 18 -13.73 13.90 1.84
N HIS A 19 -12.63 13.20 2.08
CA HIS A 19 -12.63 11.85 2.64
C HIS A 19 -11.46 11.65 3.61
N GLU A 20 -11.54 10.63 4.45
CA GLU A 20 -10.41 10.20 5.30
C GLU A 20 -9.40 9.34 4.52
N GLY A 21 -8.19 9.23 5.03
CA GLY A 21 -7.13 8.34 4.50
C GLY A 21 -5.93 9.10 3.96
N SER A 22 -5.37 8.62 2.84
CA SER A 22 -4.09 9.14 2.31
C SER A 22 -2.94 9.04 3.32
N GLU A 23 -2.89 7.89 4.01
CA GLU A 23 -1.80 7.54 4.91
C GLU A 23 -0.49 7.34 4.14
N TYR A 24 0.62 7.29 4.86
CA TYR A 24 1.96 7.13 4.28
C TYR A 24 2.03 5.95 3.28
N GLU A 25 1.60 4.77 3.70
CA GLU A 25 1.61 3.55 2.88
C GLU A 25 0.76 3.70 1.62
N THR A 26 -0.44 4.25 1.76
CA THR A 26 -1.37 4.46 0.65
C THR A 26 -0.79 5.39 -0.41
N ILE A 27 -0.26 6.55 0.01
CA ILE A 27 0.33 7.49 -0.93
C ILE A 27 1.58 6.89 -1.56
N SER A 28 2.44 6.21 -0.81
CA SER A 28 3.61 5.53 -1.35
C SER A 28 3.25 4.44 -2.36
N ALA A 29 2.20 3.65 -2.09
CA ALA A 29 1.74 2.58 -2.98
C ALA A 29 1.21 3.12 -4.33
N PHE A 30 0.55 4.28 -4.34
CA PHE A 30 0.05 4.91 -5.56
C PHE A 30 0.96 6.00 -6.15
N THR A 31 2.18 6.16 -5.61
CA THR A 31 3.21 7.05 -6.19
C THR A 31 4.49 6.28 -6.44
N ALA A 32 5.26 6.00 -5.39
CA ALA A 32 6.59 5.41 -5.45
C ALA A 32 6.62 4.02 -6.09
N PHE A 33 5.63 3.16 -5.82
CA PHE A 33 5.65 1.78 -6.36
C PHE A 33 5.49 1.76 -7.88
N ILE A 34 4.67 2.67 -8.41
CA ILE A 34 4.24 2.69 -9.82
C ILE A 34 4.85 3.85 -10.60
N LEU A 35 5.82 4.57 -10.01
CA LEU A 35 6.46 5.78 -10.55
C LEU A 35 5.46 6.89 -10.95
N ASN A 36 4.30 6.95 -10.31
CA ASN A 36 3.31 7.99 -10.52
C ASN A 36 3.76 9.29 -9.83
N LYS A 37 3.79 10.39 -10.60
CA LYS A 37 4.19 11.72 -10.13
C LYS A 37 3.02 12.58 -9.69
N TYR A 38 1.78 12.16 -9.95
CA TYR A 38 0.58 12.93 -9.66
C TYR A 38 -0.01 12.51 -8.31
N VAL A 39 0.21 13.34 -7.29
CA VAL A 39 -0.35 13.11 -5.95
C VAL A 39 -1.88 13.11 -5.98
N ASP A 40 -2.49 13.95 -6.82
CA ASP A 40 -3.95 13.98 -7.01
C ASP A 40 -4.51 12.62 -7.45
N ALA A 41 -3.82 11.94 -8.36
CA ALA A 41 -4.20 10.58 -8.78
C ALA A 41 -4.06 9.57 -7.62
N ALA A 42 -3.04 9.72 -6.76
CA ALA A 42 -2.85 8.86 -5.60
C ALA A 42 -3.92 9.08 -4.52
N VAL A 43 -4.31 10.33 -4.26
CA VAL A 43 -5.42 10.66 -3.35
C VAL A 43 -6.74 10.12 -3.92
N HIS A 44 -6.96 10.25 -5.22
CA HIS A 44 -8.12 9.66 -5.88
C HIS A 44 -8.14 8.14 -5.80
N ALA A 45 -7.01 7.46 -5.99
CA ALA A 45 -6.90 6.02 -5.80
C ALA A 45 -7.19 5.62 -4.34
N SER A 46 -6.70 6.38 -3.35
CA SER A 46 -7.03 6.19 -1.94
C SER A 46 -8.54 6.29 -1.70
N TYR A 47 -9.21 7.28 -2.30
CA TYR A 47 -10.66 7.42 -2.21
C TYR A 47 -11.37 6.20 -2.79
N LEU A 48 -11.01 5.78 -4.00
CA LEU A 48 -11.61 4.62 -4.65
C LEU A 48 -11.42 3.33 -3.83
N CYS A 49 -10.22 3.11 -3.28
CA CYS A 49 -9.97 1.95 -2.43
C CYS A 49 -10.84 1.94 -1.17
N ASN A 50 -11.09 3.10 -0.55
CA ASN A 50 -11.99 3.18 0.60
C ASN A 50 -13.44 2.86 0.19
N GLU A 51 -13.92 3.45 -0.92
CA GLU A 51 -15.29 3.21 -1.41
C GLU A 51 -15.51 1.75 -1.85
N TYR A 52 -14.48 1.11 -2.40
CA TYR A 52 -14.55 -0.27 -2.87
C TYR A 52 -14.16 -1.29 -1.79
N GLY A 53 -13.69 -0.86 -0.62
CA GLY A 53 -13.26 -1.75 0.47
C GLY A 53 -12.00 -2.57 0.15
N ILE A 54 -10.99 -1.93 -0.47
CA ILE A 54 -9.78 -2.58 -0.97
C ILE A 54 -8.55 -2.10 -0.19
N ASP A 55 -7.64 -3.02 0.14
CA ASP A 55 -6.33 -2.67 0.71
C ASP A 55 -5.45 -1.92 -0.31
N THR A 56 -5.04 -0.71 0.07
CA THR A 56 -4.23 0.17 -0.77
C THR A 56 -2.82 -0.35 -1.02
N ILE A 57 -2.21 -1.08 -0.06
CA ILE A 57 -0.84 -1.61 -0.21
C ILE A 57 -0.84 -2.72 -1.26
N SER A 58 -1.67 -3.74 -1.06
CA SER A 58 -1.81 -4.84 -2.03
C SER A 58 -2.26 -4.34 -3.40
N MET A 59 -3.21 -3.39 -3.48
CA MET A 59 -3.62 -2.82 -4.76
C MET A 59 -2.47 -2.14 -5.51
N GLY A 60 -1.73 -1.25 -4.84
CA GLY A 60 -0.59 -0.56 -5.46
C GLY A 60 0.52 -1.53 -5.89
N ALA A 61 0.82 -2.53 -5.07
CA ALA A 61 1.81 -3.56 -5.39
C ALA A 61 1.38 -4.48 -6.54
N VAL A 62 0.10 -4.86 -6.63
CA VAL A 62 -0.46 -5.64 -7.75
C VAL A 62 -0.38 -4.85 -9.07
N ILE A 63 -0.71 -3.56 -9.03
CA ILE A 63 -0.58 -2.67 -10.18
C ILE A 63 0.89 -2.54 -10.61
N ALA A 64 1.81 -2.34 -9.65
CA ALA A 64 3.25 -2.28 -9.94
C ALA A 64 3.75 -3.57 -10.58
N PHE A 65 3.34 -4.72 -10.05
CA PHE A 65 3.63 -6.03 -10.65
C PHE A 65 3.12 -6.14 -12.10
N ALA A 66 1.93 -5.63 -12.39
CA ALA A 66 1.39 -5.62 -13.74
C ALA A 66 2.19 -4.72 -14.69
N MET A 67 2.65 -3.55 -14.22
CA MET A 67 3.51 -2.65 -14.98
C MET A 67 4.89 -3.28 -15.26
N ASP A 68 5.47 -3.98 -14.28
CA ASP A 68 6.75 -4.69 -14.42
C ASP A 68 6.65 -5.84 -15.43
N CYS A 69 5.57 -6.62 -15.35
CA CYS A 69 5.27 -7.65 -16.35
C CYS A 69 5.08 -7.06 -17.76
N TYR A 70 4.49 -5.86 -17.86
CA TYR A 70 4.28 -5.19 -19.14
C TYR A 70 5.60 -4.68 -19.73
N GLU A 71 6.46 -4.06 -18.92
CA GLU A 71 7.81 -3.65 -19.32
C GLU A 71 8.67 -4.84 -19.74
N SER A 72 8.55 -5.96 -19.03
CA SER A 72 9.24 -7.22 -19.34
C SER A 72 8.66 -7.97 -20.55
N GLY A 73 7.59 -7.46 -21.18
CA GLY A 73 6.93 -8.09 -22.33
C GLY A 73 6.16 -9.39 -22.02
N ILE A 74 5.93 -9.68 -20.73
CA ILE A 74 5.18 -10.85 -20.25
C ILE A 74 3.68 -10.66 -20.49
N ILE A 75 3.19 -9.45 -20.18
CA ILE A 75 1.82 -8.98 -20.42
C ILE A 75 1.87 -8.01 -21.61
N THR A 76 1.05 -8.27 -22.63
CA THR A 76 0.93 -7.36 -23.77
C THR A 76 -0.20 -6.35 -23.57
N ARG A 77 -0.24 -5.31 -24.41
CA ARG A 77 -1.37 -4.36 -24.44
C ARG A 77 -2.73 -5.04 -24.68
N LYS A 78 -2.74 -6.14 -25.43
CA LYS A 78 -3.94 -6.93 -25.65
C LYS A 78 -4.38 -7.63 -24.37
N ASP A 79 -3.44 -8.24 -23.65
CA ASP A 79 -3.72 -8.92 -22.37
C ASP A 79 -4.18 -7.92 -21.30
N ALA A 80 -3.66 -6.70 -21.32
CA ALA A 80 -4.04 -5.59 -20.45
C ALA A 80 -5.37 -4.90 -20.83
N GLY A 81 -6.16 -5.47 -21.75
CA GLY A 81 -7.44 -4.89 -22.17
C GLY A 81 -7.31 -3.53 -22.86
N GLY A 82 -6.21 -3.29 -23.57
CA GLY A 82 -5.92 -2.04 -24.28
C GLY A 82 -5.21 -0.97 -23.45
N LEU A 83 -5.06 -1.18 -22.15
CA LEU A 83 -4.35 -0.27 -21.25
C LEU A 83 -2.85 -0.21 -21.56
N ASP A 84 -2.29 0.99 -21.48
CA ASP A 84 -0.85 1.23 -21.63
C ASP A 84 -0.19 1.24 -20.24
N LEU A 85 0.22 0.07 -19.77
CA LEU A 85 0.77 -0.15 -18.42
C LEU A 85 2.26 0.24 -18.31
N ARG A 86 2.72 1.23 -19.07
CA ARG A 86 4.05 1.82 -18.84
C ARG A 86 4.10 2.48 -17.47
N TRP A 87 5.26 2.37 -16.82
CA TRP A 87 5.52 3.00 -15.52
C TRP A 87 5.14 4.49 -15.52
N GLY A 88 4.51 4.92 -14.43
CA GLY A 88 4.08 6.29 -14.22
C GLY A 88 2.83 6.73 -15.01
N ASN A 89 2.19 5.84 -15.77
CA ASN A 89 0.95 6.15 -16.46
C ASN A 89 -0.24 6.22 -15.47
N ALA A 90 -0.52 7.43 -14.99
CA ALA A 90 -1.57 7.71 -14.01
C ALA A 90 -2.97 7.23 -14.45
N ASP A 91 -3.29 7.44 -15.73
CA ASP A 91 -4.61 7.11 -16.27
C ASP A 91 -4.81 5.60 -16.35
N ALA A 92 -3.80 4.89 -16.83
CA ALA A 92 -3.87 3.45 -16.98
C ALA A 92 -3.99 2.74 -15.63
N PHE A 93 -3.31 3.22 -14.57
CA PHE A 93 -3.40 2.55 -13.27
C PHE A 93 -4.75 2.79 -12.57
N ILE A 94 -5.34 3.98 -12.70
CA ILE A 94 -6.67 4.25 -12.14
C ILE A 94 -7.73 3.38 -12.83
N GLU A 95 -7.64 3.22 -14.14
CA GLU A 95 -8.53 2.32 -14.86
C GLU A 95 -8.26 0.86 -14.48
N LEU A 96 -7.00 0.44 -14.36
CA LEU A 96 -6.67 -0.91 -13.91
C LEU A 96 -7.19 -1.19 -12.49
N LEU A 97 -7.10 -0.24 -11.56
CA LEU A 97 -7.66 -0.33 -10.22
C LEU A 97 -9.16 -0.65 -10.27
N LYS A 98 -9.93 0.08 -11.09
CA LYS A 98 -11.36 -0.19 -11.27
C LYS A 98 -11.61 -1.58 -11.87
N LYS A 99 -10.84 -1.99 -12.88
CA LYS A 99 -10.94 -3.34 -13.47
C LYS A 99 -10.71 -4.43 -12.44
N ILE A 100 -9.73 -4.26 -11.56
CA ILE A 100 -9.44 -5.19 -10.46
C ILE A 100 -10.57 -5.19 -9.44
N ALA A 101 -11.00 -4.01 -9.00
CA ALA A 101 -12.06 -3.84 -7.99
C ALA A 101 -13.37 -4.52 -8.39
N PHE A 102 -13.76 -4.39 -9.66
CA PHE A 102 -14.99 -4.97 -10.19
C PHE A 102 -14.80 -6.36 -10.83
N LYS A 103 -13.61 -6.95 -10.72
CA LYS A 103 -13.25 -8.23 -11.35
C LYS A 103 -13.69 -8.26 -12.82
N GLU A 104 -13.33 -7.23 -13.59
CA GLU A 104 -13.60 -7.20 -15.01
C GLU A 104 -12.88 -8.37 -15.70
N HIS A 105 -13.59 -9.05 -16.60
CA HIS A 105 -13.10 -10.25 -17.25
C HIS A 105 -11.72 -10.06 -17.89
N GLY A 106 -10.82 -11.03 -17.65
CA GLY A 106 -9.44 -10.97 -18.11
C GLY A 106 -8.48 -10.45 -17.04
N ILE A 107 -7.81 -9.32 -17.31
CA ILE A 107 -6.74 -8.81 -16.44
C ILE A 107 -7.25 -8.43 -15.03
N GLY A 108 -8.49 -7.94 -14.92
CA GLY A 108 -9.10 -7.54 -13.65
C GLY A 108 -9.34 -8.73 -12.72
N GLU A 109 -9.97 -9.79 -13.22
CA GLU A 109 -10.14 -11.06 -12.50
C GLU A 109 -8.81 -11.67 -12.08
N LEU A 110 -7.84 -11.70 -13.02
CA LEU A 110 -6.52 -12.30 -12.79
C LEU A 110 -5.74 -11.58 -11.69
N LEU A 111 -5.63 -10.25 -11.78
CA LEU A 111 -4.89 -9.45 -10.81
C LEU A 111 -5.65 -9.29 -9.48
N GLY A 112 -6.99 -9.43 -9.48
CA GLY A 112 -7.81 -9.48 -8.26
C GLY A 112 -7.49 -10.64 -7.31
N GLU A 113 -6.73 -11.64 -7.78
CA GLU A 113 -6.26 -12.76 -6.96
C GLU A 113 -4.93 -12.48 -6.22
N GLY A 114 -4.36 -11.29 -6.40
CA GLY A 114 -3.09 -10.88 -5.79
C GLY A 114 -1.86 -11.37 -6.55
N THR A 115 -0.70 -10.78 -6.27
CA THR A 115 0.54 -11.00 -7.03
C THR A 115 0.98 -12.46 -7.05
N ARG A 116 0.85 -13.17 -5.93
CA ARG A 116 1.25 -14.57 -5.79
C ARG A 116 0.47 -15.51 -6.70
N ARG A 117 -0.86 -15.35 -6.78
CA ARG A 117 -1.70 -16.22 -7.61
C ARG A 117 -1.65 -15.79 -9.07
N ALA A 118 -1.73 -14.48 -9.33
CA ALA A 118 -1.66 -13.93 -10.67
C ALA A 118 -0.36 -14.33 -11.38
N SER A 119 0.80 -14.20 -10.72
CA SER A 119 2.10 -14.55 -11.33
C SER A 119 2.21 -16.00 -11.75
N ARG A 120 1.66 -16.94 -10.98
CA ARG A 120 1.65 -18.37 -11.32
C ARG A 120 0.76 -18.69 -12.52
N VAL A 121 -0.35 -17.97 -12.66
CA VAL A 121 -1.26 -18.14 -13.80
C VAL A 121 -0.67 -17.50 -15.06
N ILE A 122 -0.03 -16.33 -14.93
CA ILE A 122 0.66 -15.65 -16.02
C ILE A 122 1.84 -16.50 -16.53
N GLY A 123 2.60 -17.10 -15.60
CA GLY A 123 3.79 -17.86 -15.91
C GLY A 123 4.87 -17.00 -16.56
N LYS A 124 5.64 -17.59 -17.50
CA LYS A 124 6.75 -16.91 -18.22
C LYS A 124 7.80 -16.27 -17.31
N GLY A 125 7.93 -16.76 -16.07
CA GLY A 125 8.84 -16.21 -15.07
C GLY A 125 8.31 -15.00 -14.30
N ALA A 126 7.03 -14.65 -14.44
CA ALA A 126 6.38 -13.57 -13.71
C ALA A 126 6.50 -13.74 -12.18
N GLU A 127 6.64 -14.97 -11.69
CA GLU A 127 6.84 -15.26 -10.26
C GLU A 127 8.11 -14.59 -9.70
N LYS A 128 9.11 -14.29 -10.54
CA LYS A 128 10.31 -13.54 -10.12
C LYS A 128 10.04 -12.05 -9.89
N LEU A 129 8.98 -11.51 -10.50
CA LEU A 129 8.57 -10.11 -10.36
C LEU A 129 7.54 -9.92 -9.23
N ALA A 130 6.94 -11.01 -8.73
CA ALA A 130 5.93 -10.97 -7.68
C ALA A 130 6.55 -10.78 -6.28
N MET A 131 6.71 -9.53 -5.86
CA MET A 131 7.23 -9.18 -4.52
C MET A 131 6.19 -9.45 -3.42
N HIS A 132 6.33 -10.56 -2.70
CA HIS A 132 5.44 -10.89 -1.58
C HIS A 132 6.12 -11.72 -0.48
N GLY A 133 5.60 -11.66 0.75
CA GLY A 133 5.95 -12.58 1.84
C GLY A 133 4.74 -13.43 2.22
N LYS A 134 4.83 -14.76 2.11
CA LYS A 134 3.70 -15.70 2.34
C LYS A 134 2.44 -15.44 1.50
N GLY A 135 2.55 -14.62 0.46
CA GLY A 135 1.45 -14.21 -0.41
C GLY A 135 0.84 -12.84 -0.09
N LEU A 136 1.34 -12.15 0.93
CA LEU A 136 1.02 -10.76 1.20
C LEU A 136 2.05 -9.84 0.53
N GLU A 137 1.57 -8.87 -0.23
CA GLU A 137 2.39 -7.86 -0.91
C GLU A 137 3.20 -7.01 0.08
N GLY A 138 4.34 -6.50 -0.37
CA GLY A 138 5.25 -5.71 0.45
C GLY A 138 4.76 -4.27 0.70
N PRO A 139 4.99 -3.72 1.90
CA PRO A 139 4.71 -2.32 2.22
C PRO A 139 5.84 -1.39 1.76
N ALA A 140 5.73 -0.08 2.03
CA ALA A 140 6.59 0.98 1.50
C ALA A 140 7.99 1.08 2.14
N HIS A 141 8.60 -0.04 2.49
CA HIS A 141 9.96 -0.09 3.01
C HIS A 141 10.77 -1.20 2.34
N ASP A 142 11.90 -0.81 1.76
CA ASP A 142 12.78 -1.74 1.08
C ASP A 142 13.56 -2.58 2.12
N PRO A 143 13.43 -3.92 2.13
CA PRO A 143 14.16 -4.76 3.08
C PRO A 143 15.69 -4.66 2.94
N ARG A 144 16.22 -4.12 1.84
CA ARG A 144 17.66 -3.86 1.68
C ARG A 144 18.15 -2.70 2.54
N SER A 145 17.26 -1.81 3.00
CA SER A 145 17.64 -0.69 3.87
C SER A 145 17.89 -1.09 5.32
N GLY A 146 17.49 -2.31 5.73
CA GLY A 146 17.58 -2.76 7.11
C GLY A 146 17.55 -4.28 7.24
N LYS A 147 18.57 -4.86 7.89
CA LYS A 147 18.66 -6.32 8.03
C LYS A 147 17.57 -6.86 8.93
N ALA A 148 17.22 -6.15 10.00
CA ALA A 148 16.13 -6.53 10.89
C ALA A 148 14.78 -6.44 10.18
N LEU A 149 14.60 -5.44 9.30
CA LEU A 149 13.42 -5.34 8.44
C LEU A 149 13.28 -6.54 7.48
N ALA A 150 14.37 -6.98 6.86
CA ALA A 150 14.35 -8.16 6.00
C ALA A 150 13.95 -9.45 6.77
N VAL A 151 14.55 -9.69 7.94
CA VAL A 151 14.22 -10.84 8.80
C VAL A 151 12.78 -10.76 9.28
N THR A 152 12.32 -9.56 9.62
CA THR A 152 10.95 -9.26 10.00
C THR A 152 9.97 -9.71 8.92
N TYR A 153 10.18 -9.29 7.68
CA TYR A 153 9.32 -9.65 6.56
C TYR A 153 9.33 -11.14 6.25
N GLY A 154 10.48 -11.80 6.40
CA GLY A 154 10.60 -13.25 6.21
C GLY A 154 9.88 -14.08 7.28
N THR A 155 9.90 -13.64 8.54
CA THR A 155 9.40 -14.42 9.68
C THR A 155 7.99 -14.04 10.14
N ALA A 156 7.50 -12.85 9.81
CA ALA A 156 6.20 -12.33 10.25
C ALA A 156 5.04 -13.31 9.97
N ASN A 157 4.19 -13.52 10.98
CA ASN A 157 3.13 -14.55 10.96
C ASN A 157 2.17 -14.40 9.77
N ARG A 158 1.80 -13.17 9.42
CA ARG A 158 0.83 -12.87 8.35
C ARG A 158 1.43 -12.56 6.98
N GLY A 159 2.76 -12.61 6.83
CA GLY A 159 3.45 -12.22 5.60
C GLY A 159 4.18 -10.88 5.70
N MET A 160 4.53 -10.28 4.55
CA MET A 160 5.33 -9.06 4.47
C MET A 160 4.57 -7.85 5.01
N CYS A 161 4.63 -7.61 6.32
CA CYS A 161 3.88 -6.55 7.00
C CYS A 161 4.78 -5.78 7.97
N HIS A 162 4.62 -4.46 8.03
CA HIS A 162 5.44 -3.57 8.88
C HIS A 162 4.81 -3.23 10.25
N ILE A 163 3.48 -3.27 10.40
CA ILE A 163 2.80 -2.77 11.63
C ILE A 163 3.14 -3.59 12.88
N PHE A 164 3.23 -4.91 12.76
CA PHE A 164 3.52 -5.77 13.91
C PHE A 164 4.96 -5.62 14.41
N ASN A 165 5.81 -4.87 13.69
CA ASN A 165 7.24 -4.95 13.90
C ASN A 165 7.92 -3.64 14.30
N PHE A 166 8.29 -3.60 15.58
CA PHE A 166 9.01 -2.51 16.25
C PHE A 166 10.40 -2.24 15.64
N TYR A 167 11.00 -3.19 14.91
CA TYR A 167 12.39 -3.09 14.44
C TYR A 167 12.61 -2.04 13.35
N LEU A 168 11.62 -1.71 12.52
CA LEU A 168 11.74 -0.58 11.57
C LEU A 168 12.02 0.73 12.33
N ARG A 169 11.33 0.94 13.46
CA ARG A 169 11.53 2.15 14.27
C ARG A 169 12.92 2.18 14.90
N VAL A 170 13.45 1.02 15.31
CA VAL A 170 14.79 0.90 15.90
C VAL A 170 15.88 1.14 14.86
N GLU A 171 15.78 0.53 13.66
CA GLU A 171 16.78 0.72 12.61
C GLU A 171 16.79 2.16 12.07
N LEU A 172 15.62 2.78 11.88
CA LEU A 172 15.54 4.18 11.47
C LEU A 172 16.06 5.14 12.54
N ALA A 173 15.80 4.86 13.82
CA ALA A 173 16.32 5.66 14.92
C ALA A 173 17.84 5.53 15.05
N ALA A 174 18.38 4.30 14.90
CA ALA A 174 19.81 4.04 14.89
C ALA A 174 20.50 4.74 13.69
N ALA A 175 19.90 4.69 12.49
CA ALA A 175 20.43 5.37 11.31
C ALA A 175 20.46 6.90 11.45
N ARG A 176 19.61 7.48 12.30
CA ARG A 176 19.55 8.92 12.59
C ARG A 176 20.48 9.35 13.74
N GLY A 177 21.18 8.42 14.38
CA GLY A 177 22.03 8.71 15.54
C GLY A 177 21.26 9.18 16.78
N THR A 178 19.94 8.99 16.81
CA THR A 178 19.06 9.43 17.89
C THR A 178 18.69 8.24 18.76
N GLU A 179 19.62 7.79 19.61
CA GLU A 179 19.33 6.73 20.59
C GLU A 179 18.36 7.19 21.70
N ARG A 180 18.12 8.50 21.85
CA ARG A 180 17.45 9.06 23.04
C ARG A 180 15.91 9.04 23.01
N ASP A 181 15.27 8.78 21.88
CA ASP A 181 13.80 8.84 21.74
C ASP A 181 13.18 7.56 21.16
N VAL A 182 13.84 6.41 21.31
CA VAL A 182 13.14 5.14 21.13
C VAL A 182 12.26 4.97 22.36
N CYS A 183 10.98 5.31 22.26
CA CYS A 183 10.01 4.98 23.30
C CYS A 183 9.88 3.45 23.34
N ILE A 184 10.71 2.81 24.18
CA ILE A 184 10.76 1.38 24.43
C ILE A 184 9.56 1.03 25.32
N TYR A 185 8.39 0.80 24.73
CA TYR A 185 7.33 0.03 25.40
C TYR A 185 7.33 -1.39 24.82
N PRO A 186 8.05 -2.35 25.43
CA PRO A 186 8.06 -3.75 25.02
C PRO A 186 6.71 -4.46 25.27
N GLN A 187 5.73 -3.74 25.82
CA GLN A 187 4.41 -4.25 26.19
C GLN A 187 3.43 -4.32 25.00
N CYS A 188 3.62 -3.56 23.92
CA CYS A 188 2.64 -3.56 22.81
C CYS A 188 2.61 -4.86 22.00
N SER A 189 3.76 -5.53 21.80
CA SER A 189 3.81 -6.79 21.03
C SER A 189 3.18 -7.96 21.79
N PHE A 190 3.31 -7.98 23.12
CA PHE A 190 2.69 -9.01 23.98
C PHE A 190 1.19 -8.72 24.18
N PHE A 191 0.79 -7.44 24.27
CA PHE A 191 -0.61 -7.06 24.43
C PHE A 191 -1.45 -7.35 23.18
N HIS A 192 -0.91 -7.14 21.96
CA HIS A 192 -1.61 -7.51 20.72
C HIS A 192 -1.68 -9.02 20.47
N ALA A 193 -0.67 -9.78 20.90
CA ALA A 193 -0.70 -11.24 20.79
C ALA A 193 -1.64 -11.90 21.80
N ALA A 194 -1.85 -11.28 22.98
CA ALA A 194 -2.69 -11.82 24.04
C ALA A 194 -4.18 -11.43 23.95
N PHE A 195 -4.51 -10.28 23.35
CA PHE A 195 -5.87 -9.73 23.33
C PHE A 195 -6.45 -9.56 21.91
N GLY A 196 -6.25 -10.54 21.02
CA GLY A 196 -6.90 -10.59 19.70
C GLY A 196 -8.44 -10.71 19.71
N ALA A 197 -9.10 -10.38 20.83
CA ALA A 197 -10.54 -10.44 21.00
C ALA A 197 -11.03 -9.52 22.14
N VAL A 198 -10.71 -8.22 22.12
CA VAL A 198 -11.46 -7.23 22.92
C VAL A 198 -11.53 -5.89 22.17
N ASP A 199 -12.72 -5.56 21.67
CA ASP A 199 -13.12 -4.21 21.25
C ASP A 199 -13.07 -3.26 22.45
N ILE A 200 -12.21 -2.23 22.42
CA ILE A 200 -12.42 -0.99 23.20
C ILE A 200 -11.85 0.20 22.42
N ALA A 201 -12.74 0.94 21.75
CA ALA A 201 -12.54 2.36 21.49
C ALA A 201 -12.58 3.11 22.84
N TYR A 202 -11.55 3.89 23.15
CA TYR A 202 -11.60 4.87 24.24
C TYR A 202 -11.06 6.20 23.73
N LEU A 203 -11.97 7.05 23.25
CA LEU A 203 -11.78 8.49 23.17
C LEU A 203 -12.37 9.10 24.44
N PRO A 204 -11.62 9.83 25.27
CA PRO A 204 -12.24 10.77 26.19
C PRO A 204 -12.83 11.94 25.40
N PRO A 205 -14.02 12.44 25.79
CA PRO A 205 -14.64 13.59 25.15
C PRO A 205 -13.82 14.85 25.48
N GLU A 206 -13.76 15.76 24.51
CA GLU A 206 -13.16 17.10 24.59
C GLU A 206 -11.67 17.22 24.23
N SER A 207 -11.41 17.59 22.97
CA SER A 207 -10.10 18.06 22.52
C SER A 207 -10.26 19.23 21.54
N PRO A 208 -9.73 20.44 21.84
CA PRO A 208 -10.11 21.70 21.17
C PRO A 208 -9.21 22.08 19.98
N TYR A 209 -8.83 21.14 19.10
CA TYR A 209 -7.94 21.45 17.98
C TYR A 209 -8.70 21.91 16.73
N LYS A 210 -8.74 23.24 16.59
CA LYS A 210 -9.19 24.00 15.43
C LYS A 210 -8.52 23.53 14.13
N LEU A 211 -9.32 23.42 13.07
CA LEU A 211 -8.89 23.28 11.67
C LEU A 211 -7.82 24.32 11.32
N ASN A 212 -6.63 23.87 10.93
CA ASN A 212 -5.75 24.66 10.08
C ASN A 212 -5.82 24.09 8.65
N ARG A 213 -6.45 24.88 7.77
CA ARG A 213 -6.36 24.75 6.31
C ARG A 213 -4.89 24.83 5.90
N ILE A 214 -4.45 23.90 5.06
CA ILE A 214 -3.22 24.06 4.28
C ILE A 214 -3.65 24.52 2.88
N LEU A 215 -3.12 25.68 2.49
CA LEU A 215 -3.14 26.27 1.15
C LEU A 215 -2.18 25.52 0.23
#